data_AF-A0A445BIA9-F1
#
_entry.id   AF-A0A445BIA9-F1
#
_cell.length_a   1.000
_cell.length_b   1.000
_cell.length_c   1.000
_cell.angle_alpha   90.00
_cell.angle_beta   90.00
_cell.angle_gamma   90.00
#
_symmetry.space_group_name_H-M   'P 1'
#
loop_
_entity.id
_entity.type
_entity.pdbx_description
1 polymer ?
#
loop_
_entity_poly.entity_id
_entity_poly.type
_entity_poly.pdbx_seq_one_letter_code
_entity_poly.pdbx_strand_id
1 'polypeptide(L)'
;MFVAEKSKELAIFQGQNKAFNSVGIVESAVKKEKSLQENPRTKHGMAVEDSSSPYGIHLVIEDYPYAVDGLEIWFAIKEWVQDCVSLYYPTDNDLKRDPELQNWWKEAVEVGHGDLKDKPWWPKMQTVEELVESCTTIIWTASALHAAVNFGQYPCGGLILNRPTLSIRLLPEQGTAEYEEMVKSHQKAYLITITPKLETLIDFTTIEILSKHASDEVYLRERDNPHWTFGSRALQPF
;
A
#
# COMPACT_ATOMS: atom_id res chain seq x y z
N MET A 1 2.28 -6.04 18.65
CA MET A 1 0.94 -5.63 18.16
C MET A 1 0.26 -4.66 19.12
N PHE A 2 -0.03 -5.03 20.37
CA PHE A 2 -0.66 -4.14 21.38
C PHE A 2 0.02 -2.79 21.63
N VAL A 3 1.36 -2.72 21.60
CA VAL A 3 2.11 -1.46 21.82
C VAL A 3 1.95 -0.51 20.63
N ALA A 4 2.00 -1.04 19.40
CA ALA A 4 1.81 -0.26 18.18
C ALA A 4 0.36 0.25 18.04
N GLU A 5 -0.60 -0.53 18.52
CA GLU A 5 -2.02 -0.16 18.50
C GLU A 5 -2.34 0.95 19.50
N LYS A 6 -1.87 0.84 20.75
CA LYS A 6 -1.95 1.94 21.73
C LYS A 6 -1.19 3.20 21.31
N SER A 7 -0.01 3.03 20.70
CA SER A 7 0.74 4.16 20.14
C SER A 7 -0.05 4.87 19.04
N LYS A 8 -0.73 4.11 18.18
CA LYS A 8 -1.55 4.63 17.07
C LYS A 8 -2.81 5.35 17.55
N GLU A 9 -3.40 4.95 18.68
CA GLU A 9 -4.56 5.63 19.28
C GLU A 9 -4.17 6.92 19.99
N LEU A 10 -2.99 6.97 20.59
CA LEU A 10 -2.51 8.13 21.35
C LEU A 10 -1.89 9.23 20.48
N ALA A 11 -1.36 8.88 19.31
CA ALA A 11 -0.48 9.77 18.56
C ALA A 11 -1.02 10.22 17.18
N ILE A 12 -2.23 9.80 16.78
CA ILE A 12 -2.82 10.17 15.47
C ILE A 12 -4.20 10.82 15.69
N PHE A 13 -4.48 11.86 14.91
CA PHE A 13 -5.62 12.80 15.05
C PHE A 13 -6.99 12.15 15.21
N GLN A 14 -7.15 10.89 14.81
CA GLN A 14 -8.42 10.18 14.83
C GLN A 14 -8.77 9.50 16.17
N GLY A 15 -7.83 9.36 17.11
CA GLY A 15 -8.09 8.76 18.43
C GLY A 15 -8.85 7.42 18.37
N GLN A 16 -9.82 7.21 19.27
CA GLN A 16 -10.68 6.00 19.31
C GLN A 16 -11.59 5.82 18.08
N ASN A 17 -11.80 6.85 17.25
CA ASN A 17 -12.60 6.76 16.03
C ASN A 17 -11.82 6.18 14.83
N LYS A 18 -10.54 5.85 15.03
CA LYS A 18 -9.67 5.30 13.98
C LYS A 18 -10.15 3.95 13.45
N ALA A 19 -10.66 3.05 14.29
CA ALA A 19 -11.15 1.75 13.84
C ALA A 19 -12.31 1.92 12.83
N PHE A 20 -13.28 2.79 13.13
CA PHE A 20 -14.41 3.10 12.25
C PHE A 20 -13.97 3.77 10.93
N ASN A 21 -13.02 4.71 10.98
CA ASN A 21 -12.47 5.32 9.76
C ASN A 21 -11.60 4.35 8.96
N SER A 22 -10.91 3.42 9.63
CA SER A 22 -10.10 2.40 8.96
C SER A 22 -10.97 1.46 8.14
N VAL A 23 -12.20 1.15 8.55
CA VAL A 23 -13.15 0.39 7.71
C VAL A 23 -13.50 1.16 6.43
N GLY A 24 -13.83 2.45 6.52
CA GLY A 24 -14.06 3.30 5.32
C GLY A 24 -12.81 3.49 4.45
N ILE A 25 -11.62 3.49 5.06
CA ILE A 25 -10.32 3.53 4.36
C ILE A 25 -10.01 2.17 3.74
N VAL A 26 -10.37 1.04 4.35
CA VAL A 26 -10.22 -0.31 3.77
C VAL A 26 -11.18 -0.46 2.59
N GLU A 27 -12.42 0.02 2.68
CA GLU A 27 -13.32 0.08 1.52
C GLU A 27 -12.78 0.97 0.38
N SER A 28 -12.09 2.07 0.72
CA SER A 28 -11.45 2.97 -0.24
C SER A 28 -10.15 2.38 -0.80
N ALA A 29 -9.34 1.74 0.04
CA ALA A 29 -8.08 1.10 -0.30
C ALA A 29 -8.31 -0.12 -1.17
N VAL A 30 -9.31 -0.95 -0.88
CA VAL A 30 -9.72 -2.07 -1.74
C VAL A 30 -10.24 -1.55 -3.09
N LYS A 31 -11.00 -0.43 -3.11
CA LYS A 31 -11.36 0.27 -4.37
C LYS A 31 -10.15 0.86 -5.12
N LYS A 32 -9.07 1.20 -4.41
CA LYS A 32 -7.85 1.83 -4.94
C LYS A 32 -6.81 0.79 -5.39
N GLU A 33 -6.76 -0.33 -4.70
CA GLU A 33 -5.92 -1.50 -4.98
C GLU A 33 -6.48 -2.27 -6.17
N LYS A 34 -7.80 -2.32 -6.32
CA LYS A 34 -8.43 -2.71 -7.59
C LYS A 34 -8.50 -1.64 -8.66
N SER A 35 -8.27 -0.38 -8.32
CA SER A 35 -7.91 0.59 -9.36
C SER A 35 -6.52 0.33 -9.93
N LEU A 36 -5.69 -0.53 -9.32
CA LEU A 36 -4.47 -1.05 -9.95
C LEU A 36 -4.75 -2.28 -10.86
N GLN A 37 -5.89 -2.95 -10.69
CA GLN A 37 -6.36 -4.07 -11.53
C GLN A 37 -7.23 -3.57 -12.71
N GLU A 38 -8.20 -2.69 -12.47
CA GLU A 38 -8.99 -2.00 -13.51
C GLU A 38 -8.22 -0.84 -14.18
N ASN A 39 -6.93 -1.04 -14.52
CA ASN A 39 -6.04 -0.01 -15.05
C ASN A 39 -5.69 1.04 -13.94
N PRO A 40 -4.43 1.13 -13.43
CA PRO A 40 -3.91 2.21 -12.55
C PRO A 40 -4.17 3.67 -13.01
N ARG A 41 -4.90 3.87 -14.11
CA ARG A 41 -4.40 4.54 -15.31
C ARG A 41 -5.28 5.68 -15.82
N THR A 42 -6.36 6.02 -15.12
CA THR A 42 -7.22 7.17 -15.49
C THR A 42 -7.94 7.85 -14.33
N LYS A 43 -8.08 7.22 -13.16
CA LYS A 43 -9.03 7.69 -12.13
C LYS A 43 -8.54 8.87 -11.26
N HIS A 44 -7.23 8.99 -11.05
CA HIS A 44 -6.64 10.17 -10.39
C HIS A 44 -6.27 11.28 -11.40
N GLY A 45 -6.45 11.04 -12.70
CA GLY A 45 -6.00 11.94 -13.77
C GLY A 45 -4.47 12.05 -13.88
N MET A 46 -3.71 11.07 -13.36
CA MET A 46 -2.24 11.09 -13.33
C MET A 46 -1.58 10.25 -14.42
N ALA A 47 -2.37 9.53 -15.22
CA ALA A 47 -1.94 8.78 -16.38
C ALA A 47 -3.07 8.75 -17.42
N VAL A 48 -2.70 8.47 -18.67
CA VAL A 48 -3.61 8.24 -19.80
C VAL A 48 -3.25 6.94 -20.50
N GLU A 49 -4.23 6.29 -21.10
CA GLU A 49 -3.99 5.10 -21.92
C GLU A 49 -3.15 5.46 -23.14
N ASP A 50 -2.11 4.69 -23.36
CA ASP A 50 -1.21 4.86 -24.50
C ASP A 50 -0.69 3.50 -24.95
N SER A 51 -1.31 2.96 -26.00
CA SER A 51 -0.90 1.69 -26.60
C SER A 51 0.52 1.71 -27.20
N SER A 52 1.13 2.89 -27.40
CA SER A 52 2.51 3.01 -27.88
C SER A 52 3.55 2.95 -26.76
N SER A 53 3.14 3.11 -25.50
CA SER A 53 3.99 2.97 -24.33
C SER A 53 4.24 1.49 -23.99
N PRO A 54 5.45 1.11 -23.54
CA PRO A 54 5.75 -0.26 -23.12
C PRO A 54 4.84 -0.75 -21.97
N TYR A 55 4.31 0.17 -21.18
CA TYR A 55 3.41 -0.12 -20.06
C TYR A 55 1.94 0.02 -20.42
N GLY A 56 1.62 0.38 -21.67
CA GLY A 56 0.27 0.68 -22.14
C GLY A 56 -0.31 1.99 -21.60
N ILE A 57 0.54 2.86 -21.03
CA ILE A 57 0.17 4.17 -20.47
C ILE A 57 1.25 5.23 -20.57
N HIS A 58 0.81 6.47 -20.59
CA HIS A 58 1.64 7.64 -20.44
C HIS A 58 1.29 8.39 -19.14
N LEU A 59 2.30 8.72 -18.33
CA LEU A 59 2.10 9.48 -17.10
C LEU A 59 1.91 10.96 -17.42
N VAL A 60 0.95 11.61 -16.74
CA VAL A 60 0.73 13.07 -16.89
C VAL A 60 1.91 13.87 -16.32
N ILE A 61 2.57 13.34 -15.30
CA ILE A 61 3.86 13.83 -14.80
C ILE A 61 4.89 12.77 -15.16
N GLU A 62 5.72 13.07 -16.16
CA GLU A 62 6.74 12.14 -16.66
C GLU A 62 7.73 11.76 -15.55
N ASP A 63 8.20 12.74 -14.77
CA ASP A 63 9.11 12.54 -13.63
C ASP A 63 8.32 12.44 -12.32
N TYR A 64 7.49 11.40 -12.21
CA TYR A 64 6.82 11.04 -10.95
C TYR A 64 7.50 9.79 -10.36
N PRO A 65 8.48 9.94 -9.45
CA PRO A 65 9.36 8.83 -9.03
C PRO A 65 8.62 7.59 -8.51
N TYR A 66 7.62 7.78 -7.65
CA TYR A 66 6.80 6.66 -7.15
C TYR A 66 6.11 5.88 -8.28
N ALA A 67 5.62 6.57 -9.31
CA ALA A 67 4.91 5.94 -10.42
C ALA A 67 5.88 5.33 -11.43
N VAL A 68 6.96 6.04 -11.79
CA VAL A 68 7.98 5.56 -12.73
C VAL A 68 8.62 4.28 -12.21
N ASP A 69 9.20 4.31 -11.00
CA ASP A 69 9.87 3.15 -10.40
C ASP A 69 8.86 2.04 -10.08
N GLY A 70 7.66 2.43 -9.64
CA GLY A 70 6.59 1.49 -9.33
C GLY A 70 6.10 0.69 -10.55
N LEU A 71 6.05 1.32 -11.74
CA LEU A 71 5.70 0.62 -12.97
C LEU A 71 6.75 -0.44 -13.32
N GLU A 72 8.04 -0.12 -13.25
CA GLU A 72 9.10 -1.09 -13.53
C GLU A 72 8.97 -2.33 -12.64
N ILE A 73 8.77 -2.12 -11.33
CA ILE A 73 8.61 -3.22 -10.38
C ILE A 73 7.32 -4.00 -10.63
N TRP A 74 6.19 -3.32 -10.89
CA TRP A 74 4.93 -3.99 -11.20
C TRP A 74 5.04 -4.91 -12.41
N PHE A 75 5.64 -4.44 -13.50
CA PHE A 75 5.78 -5.23 -14.72
C PHE A 75 6.76 -6.40 -14.54
N ALA A 76 7.84 -6.21 -13.78
CA ALA A 76 8.75 -7.32 -13.42
C ALA A 76 8.03 -8.40 -12.60
N ILE A 77 7.20 -8.02 -11.63
CA ILE A 77 6.37 -8.98 -10.86
C ILE A 77 5.39 -9.67 -11.80
N LYS A 78 4.70 -8.93 -12.68
CA LYS A 78 3.71 -9.49 -13.59
C LYS A 78 4.31 -10.51 -14.56
N GLU A 79 5.47 -10.20 -15.13
CA GLU A 79 6.21 -11.12 -16.01
C GLU A 79 6.59 -12.40 -15.27
N TRP A 80 7.16 -12.27 -14.07
CA TRP A 80 7.50 -13.42 -13.22
C TRP A 80 6.27 -14.28 -12.88
N VAL A 81 5.16 -13.66 -12.47
CA VAL A 81 3.92 -14.40 -12.17
C VAL A 81 3.39 -15.09 -13.42
N GLN A 82 3.41 -14.41 -14.57
CA GLN A 82 2.94 -14.98 -15.83
C GLN A 82 3.73 -16.24 -16.21
N ASP A 83 5.06 -16.17 -16.09
CA ASP A 83 5.94 -17.31 -16.33
C ASP A 83 5.66 -18.44 -15.36
N CYS A 84 5.60 -18.16 -14.05
CA CYS A 84 5.28 -19.17 -13.04
C CYS A 84 3.93 -19.83 -13.27
N VAL A 85 2.87 -19.04 -13.45
CA VAL A 85 1.50 -19.57 -13.64
C VAL A 85 1.41 -20.42 -14.90
N SER A 86 2.07 -20.03 -15.99
CA SER A 86 2.05 -20.79 -17.25
C SER A 86 2.63 -22.20 -17.14
N LEU A 87 3.52 -22.45 -16.16
CA LEU A 87 4.09 -23.77 -15.89
C LEU A 87 3.06 -24.75 -15.28
N TYR A 88 2.09 -24.24 -14.53
CA TYR A 88 1.13 -25.06 -13.77
C TYR A 88 -0.27 -25.03 -14.36
N TYR A 89 -0.66 -23.95 -15.03
CA TYR A 89 -1.97 -23.77 -15.66
C TYR A 89 -1.81 -23.36 -17.13
N PRO A 90 -1.55 -24.30 -18.05
CA PRO A 90 -1.39 -24.01 -19.47
C PRO A 90 -2.68 -23.50 -20.12
N THR A 91 -3.84 -23.85 -19.55
CA THR A 91 -5.15 -23.42 -20.06
C THR A 91 -6.09 -23.00 -18.92
N ASP A 92 -7.08 -22.17 -19.24
CA ASP A 92 -8.17 -21.81 -18.32
C ASP A 92 -8.91 -23.04 -17.77
N ASN A 93 -8.97 -24.13 -18.53
CA ASN A 93 -9.64 -25.35 -18.08
C ASN A 93 -8.88 -26.06 -16.97
N ASP A 94 -7.54 -26.00 -16.97
CA ASP A 94 -6.73 -26.58 -15.90
C ASP A 94 -6.97 -25.82 -14.60
N LEU A 95 -7.03 -24.49 -14.67
CA LEU A 95 -7.34 -23.60 -13.55
C LEU A 95 -8.75 -23.84 -12.98
N LYS A 96 -9.76 -23.95 -13.84
CA LYS A 96 -11.16 -24.23 -13.41
C LYS A 96 -11.32 -25.57 -12.73
N ARG A 97 -10.45 -26.53 -13.05
CA ARG A 97 -10.48 -27.89 -12.49
C ARG A 97 -9.73 -28.02 -11.18
N ASP A 98 -9.04 -26.98 -10.73
CA ASP A 98 -8.33 -26.96 -9.46
C ASP A 98 -9.28 -26.61 -8.31
N PRO A 99 -9.70 -27.59 -7.48
CA PRO A 99 -10.62 -27.32 -6.39
C PRO A 99 -9.99 -26.49 -5.27
N GLU A 100 -8.69 -26.58 -5.05
CA GLU A 100 -8.00 -25.85 -3.99
C GLU A 100 -7.95 -24.37 -4.34
N LEU A 101 -7.57 -24.03 -5.57
CA LEU A 101 -7.54 -22.65 -6.04
C LEU A 101 -8.92 -21.99 -6.02
N GLN A 102 -9.95 -22.69 -6.50
CA GLN A 102 -11.33 -22.17 -6.50
C GLN A 102 -11.84 -21.92 -5.09
N ASN A 103 -11.57 -22.84 -4.15
CA ASN A 103 -11.99 -22.69 -2.76
C ASN A 103 -11.21 -21.58 -2.05
N TRP A 104 -9.90 -21.46 -2.30
CA TRP A 104 -9.07 -20.38 -1.76
C TRP A 104 -9.60 -19.00 -2.18
N TRP A 105 -9.85 -18.80 -3.47
CA TRP A 105 -10.35 -17.51 -3.96
C TRP A 105 -11.74 -17.20 -3.40
N LYS A 106 -12.62 -18.20 -3.37
CA LYS A 106 -13.95 -18.06 -2.78
C LYS A 106 -13.89 -17.65 -1.32
N GLU A 107 -13.06 -18.31 -0.50
CA GLU A 107 -12.90 -17.98 0.92
C GLU A 107 -12.31 -16.57 1.10
N ALA A 108 -11.28 -16.22 0.31
CA ALA A 108 -10.68 -14.88 0.35
C ALA A 108 -11.73 -13.77 0.12
N VAL A 109 -12.66 -13.96 -0.82
CA VAL A 109 -13.69 -12.98 -1.17
C VAL A 109 -14.88 -13.03 -0.22
N GLU A 110 -15.45 -14.21 0.03
CA GLU A 110 -16.71 -14.36 0.76
C GLU A 110 -16.55 -14.33 2.28
N VAL A 111 -15.36 -14.69 2.78
CA VAL A 111 -15.04 -14.70 4.22
C VAL A 111 -14.03 -13.62 4.55
N GLY A 112 -12.84 -13.65 3.94
CA GLY A 112 -11.76 -12.71 4.25
C GLY A 112 -12.15 -11.25 4.00
N HIS A 113 -12.79 -10.99 2.85
CA HIS A 113 -13.36 -9.69 2.48
C HIS A 113 -14.89 -9.74 2.37
N GLY A 114 -15.56 -10.52 3.23
CA GLY A 114 -16.99 -10.83 3.14
C GLY A 114 -17.94 -9.62 3.11
N ASP A 115 -17.53 -8.49 3.70
CA ASP A 115 -18.27 -7.22 3.66
C ASP A 115 -18.34 -6.62 2.25
N LEU A 116 -17.41 -7.02 1.38
CA LEU A 116 -17.27 -6.55 0.00
C LEU A 116 -17.56 -7.64 -1.04
N LYS A 117 -17.95 -8.86 -0.65
CA LYS A 117 -18.15 -9.99 -1.57
C LYS A 117 -19.11 -9.70 -2.74
N ASP A 118 -20.11 -8.84 -2.51
CA ASP A 118 -21.16 -8.52 -3.48
C ASP A 118 -20.73 -7.44 -4.50
N LYS A 119 -19.49 -6.95 -4.43
CA LYS A 119 -18.99 -5.94 -5.37
C LYS A 119 -18.68 -6.54 -6.75
N PRO A 120 -19.00 -5.84 -7.84
CA PRO A 120 -18.91 -6.40 -9.20
C PRO A 120 -17.47 -6.56 -9.69
N TRP A 121 -16.50 -5.90 -9.05
CA TRP A 121 -15.10 -5.85 -9.44
C TRP A 121 -14.30 -7.10 -9.01
N TRP A 122 -14.91 -8.11 -8.38
CA TRP A 122 -14.21 -9.35 -8.06
C TRP A 122 -13.95 -10.19 -9.31
N PRO A 123 -12.67 -10.50 -9.65
CA PRO A 123 -12.35 -11.55 -10.60
C PRO A 123 -13.12 -12.82 -10.27
N LYS A 124 -13.58 -13.50 -11.31
CA LYS A 124 -14.32 -14.75 -11.14
C LYS A 124 -13.39 -15.94 -10.93
N MET A 125 -12.08 -15.74 -11.13
CA MET A 125 -11.05 -16.77 -11.04
C MET A 125 -11.35 -17.94 -11.97
N GLN A 126 -11.68 -17.61 -13.21
CA GLN A 126 -12.04 -18.52 -14.29
C GLN A 126 -11.01 -18.50 -15.42
N THR A 127 -10.13 -17.51 -15.50
CA THR A 127 -9.07 -17.46 -16.53
C THR A 127 -7.69 -17.40 -15.91
N VAL A 128 -6.70 -17.86 -16.68
CA VAL A 128 -5.28 -17.75 -16.30
C VAL A 128 -4.88 -16.29 -16.12
N GLU A 129 -5.41 -15.39 -16.95
CA GLU A 129 -5.17 -13.95 -16.86
C GLU A 129 -5.66 -13.37 -15.52
N GLU A 130 -6.86 -13.75 -15.07
CA GLU A 130 -7.40 -13.32 -13.77
C GLU A 130 -6.52 -13.79 -12.60
N LEU A 131 -5.94 -15.00 -12.70
CA LEU A 131 -5.02 -15.52 -11.69
C LEU A 131 -3.70 -14.75 -11.69
N VAL A 132 -3.12 -14.51 -12.87
CA VAL A 132 -1.87 -13.74 -13.02
C VAL A 132 -2.05 -12.35 -12.43
N GLU A 133 -3.14 -11.67 -12.75
CA GLU A 133 -3.44 -10.34 -12.24
C GLU A 133 -3.63 -10.33 -10.72
N SER A 134 -4.38 -11.30 -10.20
CA SER A 134 -4.64 -11.43 -8.76
C SER A 134 -3.34 -11.70 -7.98
N CYS A 135 -2.52 -12.65 -8.43
CA CYS A 135 -1.21 -12.95 -7.82
C CYS A 135 -0.26 -11.76 -7.92
N THR A 136 -0.18 -11.10 -9.07
CA THR A 136 0.64 -9.88 -9.26
C THR A 136 0.27 -8.81 -8.25
N THR A 137 -1.04 -8.58 -8.07
CA THR A 137 -1.54 -7.57 -7.12
C THR A 137 -1.18 -7.92 -5.68
N ILE A 138 -1.40 -9.18 -5.28
CA ILE A 138 -1.07 -9.63 -3.91
C ILE A 138 0.42 -9.43 -3.63
N ILE A 139 1.30 -9.82 -4.57
CA ILE A 139 2.74 -9.68 -4.40
C ILE A 139 3.14 -8.21 -4.39
N TRP A 140 2.62 -7.38 -5.29
CA TRP A 140 2.84 -5.94 -5.30
C TRP A 140 2.47 -5.28 -3.98
N THR A 141 1.28 -5.59 -3.46
CA THR A 141 0.78 -5.05 -2.19
C THR A 141 1.69 -5.43 -1.03
N ALA A 142 2.08 -6.71 -0.93
CA ALA A 142 2.91 -7.21 0.14
C ALA A 142 4.37 -6.72 0.07
N SER A 143 4.84 -6.36 -1.12
CA SER A 143 6.24 -5.96 -1.36
C SER A 143 6.38 -4.46 -1.62
N ALA A 144 6.35 -4.06 -2.90
CA ALA A 144 6.69 -2.73 -3.36
C ALA A 144 5.77 -1.64 -2.80
N LEU A 145 4.45 -1.89 -2.76
CA LEU A 145 3.50 -0.93 -2.19
C LEU A 145 3.77 -0.71 -0.70
N HIS A 146 3.88 -1.80 0.06
CA HIS A 146 4.18 -1.74 1.49
C HIS A 146 5.52 -1.01 1.71
N ALA A 147 6.56 -1.36 0.97
CA ALA A 147 7.87 -0.74 1.08
C ALA A 147 7.81 0.78 0.83
N ALA A 148 7.13 1.20 -0.24
CA ALA A 148 7.00 2.61 -0.64
C ALA A 148 6.32 3.48 0.43
N VAL A 149 5.37 2.92 1.20
CA VAL A 149 4.65 3.66 2.24
C VAL A 149 5.20 3.44 3.66
N ASN A 150 6.04 2.42 3.87
CA ASN A 150 6.54 2.04 5.18
C ASN A 150 7.94 2.61 5.48
N PHE A 151 8.94 2.32 4.64
CA PHE A 151 10.34 2.61 4.98
C PHE A 151 10.70 4.10 4.91
N GLY A 152 9.87 4.90 4.24
CA GLY A 152 9.97 6.36 4.23
C GLY A 152 9.40 7.06 5.47
N GLN A 153 8.81 6.33 6.44
CA GLN A 153 8.16 6.95 7.59
C GLN A 153 9.12 7.81 8.43
N TYR A 154 10.26 7.28 8.88
CA TYR A 154 11.26 8.05 9.63
C TYR A 154 12.08 9.00 8.74
N PRO A 155 12.57 8.62 7.56
CA PRO A 155 13.29 9.54 6.68
C PRO A 155 12.54 10.83 6.38
N CYS A 156 11.22 10.75 6.15
CA CYS A 156 10.38 11.93 5.89
C CYS A 156 9.75 12.51 7.16
N GLY A 157 9.38 11.68 8.13
CA GLY A 157 8.60 12.06 9.32
C GLY A 157 9.42 12.27 10.60
N GLY A 158 10.72 11.97 10.60
CA GLY A 158 11.62 12.16 11.74
C GLY A 158 11.82 13.62 12.15
N LEU A 159 11.27 14.55 11.37
CA LEU A 159 11.05 15.93 11.75
C LEU A 159 9.53 16.19 11.84
N ILE A 160 9.01 16.36 13.06
CA ILE A 160 7.56 16.51 13.29
C ILE A 160 6.95 17.72 12.58
N LEU A 161 7.77 18.74 12.29
CA LEU A 161 7.37 19.91 11.49
C LEU A 161 7.03 19.55 10.04
N ASN A 162 7.63 18.49 9.49
CA ASN A 162 7.39 18.05 8.12
C ASN A 162 6.13 17.16 8.02
N ARG A 163 5.88 16.35 9.05
CA ARG A 163 4.74 15.41 9.07
C ARG A 163 4.05 15.39 10.44
N PRO A 164 3.30 16.46 10.79
CA PRO A 164 2.54 16.48 12.03
C PRO A 164 1.41 15.45 11.99
N THR A 165 1.24 14.73 13.10
CA THR A 165 0.27 13.63 13.27
C THR A 165 -1.02 14.08 13.96
N LEU A 166 -0.97 15.24 14.62
CA LEU A 166 -2.09 15.92 15.28
C LEU A 166 -2.16 17.39 14.87
N SER A 167 -3.37 17.95 14.94
CA SER A 167 -3.62 19.38 14.91
C SER A 167 -4.56 19.71 16.07
N ILE A 168 -4.07 20.44 17.08
CA ILE A 168 -4.76 20.55 18.38
C ILE A 168 -5.61 21.82 18.54
N ARG A 169 -5.55 22.75 17.58
CA ARG A 169 -6.43 23.93 17.51
C ARG A 169 -6.70 24.34 16.07
N LEU A 170 -7.81 25.05 15.87
CA LEU A 170 -8.16 25.68 14.58
C LEU A 170 -7.33 26.95 14.35
N LEU A 171 -7.44 27.53 13.16
CA LEU A 171 -6.87 28.84 12.87
C LEU A 171 -7.49 29.90 13.81
N PRO A 172 -6.67 30.79 14.41
CA PRO A 172 -7.17 31.81 15.31
C PRO A 172 -7.87 32.94 14.55
N GLU A 173 -8.90 33.53 15.15
CA GLU A 173 -9.63 34.67 14.58
C GLU A 173 -8.90 35.99 14.82
N GLN A 174 -9.04 36.94 13.90
CA GLN A 174 -8.40 38.24 14.03
C GLN A 174 -8.87 38.98 15.29
N GLY A 175 -7.93 39.54 16.06
CA GLY A 175 -8.20 40.22 17.33
C GLY A 175 -8.17 39.30 18.56
N THR A 176 -7.94 37.99 18.39
CA THR A 176 -7.68 37.06 19.51
C THR A 176 -6.23 37.09 19.98
N ALA A 177 -5.98 36.63 21.20
CA ALA A 177 -4.62 36.51 21.74
C ALA A 177 -3.78 35.50 20.95
N GLU A 178 -4.40 34.43 20.47
CA GLU A 178 -3.78 33.39 19.65
C GLU A 178 -3.39 33.94 18.26
N TYR A 179 -4.18 34.86 17.71
CA TYR A 179 -3.83 35.56 16.47
C TYR A 179 -2.63 36.49 16.69
N GLU A 180 -2.60 37.23 17.80
CA GLU A 180 -1.43 38.02 18.15
C GLU A 180 -0.18 37.15 18.39
N GLU A 181 -0.31 35.97 19.00
CA GLU A 181 0.78 35.00 19.15
C GLU A 181 1.35 34.60 17.78
N MET A 182 0.48 34.27 16.82
CA MET A 182 0.88 33.91 15.46
C MET A 182 1.63 35.04 14.76
N VAL A 183 1.16 36.28 14.89
CA VAL A 183 1.83 37.47 14.31
C VAL A 183 3.19 37.72 14.99
N LYS A 184 3.26 37.60 16.31
CA LYS A 184 4.49 37.84 17.09
C LYS A 184 5.51 36.71 16.93
N SER A 185 5.07 35.45 16.83
CA SER A 185 5.92 34.26 16.76
C SER A 185 5.23 33.11 16.03
N HIS A 186 5.36 33.10 14.70
CA HIS A 186 4.79 32.03 13.86
C HIS A 186 5.32 30.63 14.22
N GLN A 187 6.60 30.50 14.63
CA GLN A 187 7.18 29.21 15.04
C GLN A 187 6.50 28.67 16.29
N LYS A 188 6.30 29.52 17.31
CA LYS A 188 5.59 29.13 18.53
C LYS A 188 4.15 28.76 18.22
N ALA A 189 3.47 29.58 17.40
CA ALA A 189 2.10 29.31 17.01
C ALA A 189 1.96 27.98 16.25
N TYR A 190 2.91 27.65 15.38
CA TYR A 190 2.96 26.37 14.66
C TYR A 190 3.17 25.21 15.62
N LEU A 191 4.18 25.28 16.50
CA LEU A 191 4.49 24.23 17.49
C LEU A 191 3.34 23.96 18.48
N ILE A 192 2.58 25.00 18.85
CA ILE A 192 1.38 24.84 19.70
C ILE A 192 0.22 24.25 18.91
N THR A 193 0.22 24.34 17.58
CA THR A 193 -0.88 23.81 16.76
C THR A 193 -0.68 22.35 16.40
N ILE A 194 0.56 21.93 16.17
CA ILE A 194 0.87 20.54 15.75
C ILE A 194 0.99 19.57 16.94
N THR A 195 1.41 18.33 16.65
CA THR A 195 1.67 17.26 17.63
C THR A 195 2.45 17.77 18.85
N PRO A 196 1.91 17.62 20.08
CA PRO A 196 2.63 18.03 21.27
C PRO A 196 3.87 17.17 21.52
N LYS A 197 4.73 17.64 22.41
CA LYS A 197 6.09 17.12 22.58
C LYS A 197 6.12 15.65 23.00
N LEU A 198 5.20 15.21 23.85
CA LEU A 198 5.22 13.84 24.38
C LEU A 198 4.80 12.83 23.29
N GLU A 199 3.74 13.14 22.56
CA GLU A 199 3.22 12.37 21.44
C GLU A 199 4.25 12.31 20.31
N THR A 200 4.97 13.41 20.06
CA THR A 200 6.09 13.46 19.11
C THR A 200 7.17 12.42 19.43
N LEU A 201 7.53 12.25 20.71
CA LEU A 201 8.54 11.25 21.11
C LEU A 201 8.04 9.82 20.88
N ILE A 202 6.74 9.58 21.12
CA ILE A 202 6.11 8.28 20.87
C ILE A 202 6.07 7.99 19.36
N ASP A 203 5.71 8.99 18.56
CA ASP A 203 5.70 8.89 17.10
C ASP A 203 7.11 8.56 16.61
N PHE A 204 8.12 9.38 16.94
CA PHE A 204 9.49 9.19 16.48
C PHE A 204 10.03 7.81 16.80
N THR A 205 9.87 7.34 18.03
CA THR A 205 10.35 6.00 18.42
C THR A 205 9.62 4.90 17.63
N THR A 206 8.33 5.06 17.38
CA THR A 206 7.53 4.10 16.59
C THR A 206 7.96 4.09 15.12
N ILE A 207 8.00 5.25 14.46
CA ILE A 207 8.36 5.31 13.04
C ILE A 207 9.83 4.97 12.79
N GLU A 208 10.72 5.20 13.78
CA GLU A 208 12.11 4.76 13.71
C GLU A 208 12.20 3.23 13.64
N ILE A 209 11.46 2.52 14.50
CA ILE A 209 11.42 1.05 14.50
C ILE A 209 10.82 0.54 13.20
N LEU A 210 9.69 1.11 12.76
CA LEU A 210 8.98 0.64 11.56
C LEU A 210 9.75 0.91 10.25
N SER A 211 10.70 1.85 10.25
CA SER A 211 11.50 2.19 9.05
C SER A 211 12.80 1.41 8.95
N LYS A 212 13.12 0.53 9.90
CA LYS A 212 14.34 -0.28 9.89
C LYS A 212 14.07 -1.62 9.23
N HIS A 213 15.01 -2.04 8.38
CA HIS A 213 15.07 -3.41 7.89
C HIS A 213 15.74 -4.31 8.93
N ALA A 214 15.17 -5.49 9.15
CA ALA A 214 15.80 -6.51 9.97
C ALA A 214 17.03 -7.08 9.23
N SER A 215 18.02 -7.60 9.97
CA SER A 215 19.23 -8.17 9.36
C SER A 215 18.98 -9.47 8.61
N ASP A 216 17.86 -10.12 8.90
CA ASP A 216 17.38 -11.37 8.33
C ASP A 216 16.17 -11.17 7.39
N GLU A 217 15.96 -9.94 6.91
CA GLU A 217 14.94 -9.64 5.90
C GLU A 217 15.20 -10.43 4.60
N VAL A 218 14.12 -10.88 3.97
CA VAL A 218 14.16 -11.54 2.66
C VAL A 218 13.58 -10.59 1.62
N TYR A 219 14.45 -10.03 0.78
CA TYR A 219 14.02 -9.02 -0.18
C TYR A 219 13.24 -9.62 -1.35
N LEU A 220 12.59 -8.76 -2.13
CA LEU A 220 11.91 -9.19 -3.35
C LEU A 220 12.91 -9.94 -4.26
N ARG A 221 12.49 -11.08 -4.81
CA ARG A 221 13.32 -12.04 -5.56
C ARG A 221 14.24 -12.93 -4.72
N GLU A 222 14.33 -12.74 -3.41
CA GLU A 222 15.04 -13.66 -2.54
C GLU A 222 14.11 -14.74 -1.98
N ARG A 223 14.70 -15.86 -1.58
CA ARG A 223 14.03 -16.94 -0.84
C ARG A 223 14.93 -17.34 0.31
N ASP A 224 14.32 -17.69 1.43
CA ASP A 224 14.99 -18.23 2.61
C ASP A 224 15.62 -19.62 2.35
N ASN A 225 15.08 -20.36 1.38
CA ASN A 225 15.57 -21.68 0.98
C ASN A 225 15.71 -21.79 -0.55
N PRO A 226 16.91 -22.09 -1.09
CA PRO A 226 17.13 -22.25 -2.53
C PRO A 226 16.43 -23.49 -3.14
N HIS A 227 15.90 -24.39 -2.30
CA HIS A 227 15.21 -25.62 -2.71
C HIS A 227 13.71 -25.58 -2.38
N TRP A 228 13.09 -24.40 -2.45
CA TRP A 228 11.65 -24.21 -2.22
C TRP A 228 10.75 -24.97 -3.21
N THR A 229 11.31 -25.42 -4.34
CA THR A 229 10.63 -26.29 -5.31
C THR A 229 11.60 -27.33 -5.89
N PHE A 230 11.07 -28.52 -6.20
CA PHE A 230 11.81 -29.58 -6.90
C PHE A 230 11.78 -29.40 -8.43
N GLY A 231 10.92 -28.52 -8.95
CA GLY A 231 10.76 -28.30 -10.38
C GLY A 231 11.84 -27.39 -10.94
N SER A 232 12.79 -27.93 -11.70
CA SER A 232 13.88 -27.14 -12.31
C SER A 232 13.39 -26.02 -13.22
N ARG A 233 12.21 -26.17 -13.84
CA ARG A 233 11.57 -25.14 -14.66
C ARG A 233 11.02 -23.96 -13.84
N ALA A 234 10.63 -24.17 -12.59
CA ALA A 234 10.16 -23.10 -11.71
C ALA A 234 11.32 -22.32 -11.06
N LEU A 235 12.55 -22.85 -11.13
CA LEU A 235 13.78 -22.18 -10.69
C LEU A 235 14.39 -21.28 -11.77
N GLN A 236 14.05 -21.46 -13.05
CA GLN A 236 14.60 -20.64 -14.14
C GLN A 236 14.03 -19.21 -14.22
N PRO A 237 12.73 -18.97 -13.96
CA PRO A 237 12.17 -17.63 -13.88
C PRO A 237 12.59 -16.84 -12.63
N PHE A 238 13.27 -17.47 -11.67
CA PHE A 238 13.60 -16.88 -10.36
C PHE A 238 14.99 -16.23 -10.36
#